data_AF-A0A6I2T188-F1
#
_entry.id   AF-A0A6I2T188-F1
#
_cell.length_a   1.000
_cell.length_b   1.000
_cell.length_c   1.000
_cell.angle_alpha   90.00
_cell.angle_beta   90.00
_cell.angle_gamma   90.00
#
_symmetry.space_group_name_H-M   'P 1'
#
loop_
_entity.id
_entity.type
_entity.pdbx_description
1 polymer ?
#
loop_
_entity_poly.entity_id
_entity_poly.type
_entity_poly.pdbx_seq_one_letter_code
_entity_poly.pdbx_strand_id
1 'polypeptide(L)'
;MTDETPRKDEHRERQGLLGRARDRFERMEPKRQALLLAVAAVIALAATIALNPFQSTTSDQPEPQSAQQATDSGKDTKNQSRTDPSSEPSEFTGSTEDIANKARSILNSPDGGNIDTFGQTLIRHGDKDLGNATDLFDAIGRQEKESTVRALADEWYAEALSKAAGYRLDDLKSSLPKAEHAVDRLPDPTPDDCTGLAKAAKQARTLVDAGSDDYDKLTSAQQTLTKSISACTANMTVDQIDRLFPQDGPSVTIPDTGKEAQ
;
A
#
# COMPACT_ATOMS: atom_id res chain seq x y z
N MET A 1 -43.08 63.99 -0.43
CA MET A 1 -42.07 63.31 -1.27
C MET A 1 -41.05 62.73 -0.30
N THR A 2 -41.06 61.39 -0.15
CA THR A 2 -40.07 60.48 0.53
C THR A 2 -39.67 60.83 1.97
N ASP A 3 -40.17 60.20 3.05
CA ASP A 3 -40.03 58.81 3.55
C ASP A 3 -38.59 58.28 3.63
N GLU A 4 -38.00 58.30 4.83
CA GLU A 4 -36.81 57.52 5.20
C GLU A 4 -37.03 56.89 6.59
N THR A 5 -37.35 55.59 6.56
CA THR A 5 -37.31 54.67 7.69
C THR A 5 -35.85 54.29 8.00
N PRO A 6 -35.45 54.06 9.27
CA PRO A 6 -34.16 53.46 9.55
C PRO A 6 -34.25 51.96 9.23
N ARG A 7 -33.54 51.49 8.20
CA ARG A 7 -33.32 50.06 7.96
C ARG A 7 -32.56 49.48 9.15
N LYS A 8 -33.31 48.77 9.99
CA LYS A 8 -32.80 47.64 10.76
C LYS A 8 -32.46 46.52 9.76
N ASP A 9 -31.42 45.77 10.09
CA ASP A 9 -31.03 44.51 9.46
C ASP A 9 -30.28 44.58 8.11
N GLU A 10 -28.98 44.86 8.18
CA GLU A 10 -28.04 44.30 7.19
C GLU A 10 -26.65 44.10 7.79
N HIS A 11 -26.54 43.15 8.73
CA HIS A 11 -25.23 42.63 9.14
C HIS A 11 -25.24 41.12 9.42
N ARG A 12 -26.12 40.40 8.72
CA ARG A 12 -26.20 38.94 8.80
C ARG A 12 -26.28 38.37 7.42
N GLU A 13 -25.15 38.24 6.73
CA GLU A 13 -24.93 37.26 5.65
C GLU A 13 -23.50 37.37 5.09
N ARG A 14 -22.48 37.12 5.92
CA ARG A 14 -21.14 36.74 5.42
C ARG A 14 -20.46 35.66 6.26
N GLN A 15 -21.23 34.72 6.80
CA GLN A 15 -20.68 33.40 7.15
C GLN A 15 -20.86 32.48 5.95
N GLY A 16 -19.91 32.54 5.02
CA GLY A 16 -19.77 31.58 3.94
C GLY A 16 -19.65 30.15 4.48
N LEU A 17 -19.85 29.16 3.62
CA LEU A 17 -19.89 27.72 3.95
C LEU A 17 -18.72 27.29 4.86
N LEU A 18 -17.53 27.85 4.62
CA LEU A 18 -16.30 27.59 5.38
C LEU A 18 -16.34 28.13 6.82
N GLY A 19 -16.99 29.29 7.04
CA GLY A 19 -17.15 29.86 8.38
C GLY A 19 -18.07 29.00 9.25
N ARG A 20 -19.14 28.45 8.65
CA ARG A 20 -20.05 27.51 9.33
C ARG A 20 -19.42 26.14 9.59
N ALA A 21 -18.55 25.67 8.68
CA ALA A 21 -17.82 24.42 8.87
C ALA A 21 -16.75 24.54 9.98
N ARG A 22 -16.04 25.68 10.02
CA ARG A 22 -15.04 25.97 11.05
C ARG A 22 -15.65 26.11 12.44
N ASP A 23 -16.76 26.85 12.56
CA ASP A 23 -17.46 27.04 13.84
C ASP A 23 -18.09 25.73 14.36
N ARG A 24 -18.45 24.79 13.47
CA ARG A 24 -18.86 23.43 13.85
C ARG A 24 -17.68 22.53 14.22
N PHE A 25 -16.53 22.70 13.58
CA PHE A 25 -15.32 21.97 13.92
C PHE A 25 -14.78 22.36 15.30
N GLU A 26 -14.69 23.66 15.58
CA GLU A 26 -14.20 24.20 16.86
C GLU A 26 -15.09 23.84 18.06
N ARG A 27 -16.37 23.53 17.82
CA ARG A 27 -17.34 23.08 18.85
C ARG A 27 -17.32 21.56 19.13
N MET A 28 -16.56 20.77 18.37
CA MET A 28 -16.44 19.32 18.59
C MET A 28 -15.36 19.00 19.61
N GLU A 29 -15.54 17.91 20.36
CA GLU A 29 -14.56 17.43 21.33
C GLU A 29 -13.18 17.24 20.68
N PRO A 30 -12.07 17.54 21.38
CA PRO A 30 -10.72 17.49 20.80
C PRO A 30 -10.36 16.14 20.16
N LYS A 31 -10.89 15.05 20.73
CA LYS A 31 -10.71 13.69 20.20
C LYS A 31 -11.39 13.50 18.82
N ARG A 32 -12.57 14.11 18.63
CA ARG A 32 -13.31 14.08 17.35
C ARG A 32 -12.67 14.99 16.31
N GLN A 33 -12.11 16.12 16.74
CA GLN A 33 -11.31 17.00 15.86
C GLN A 33 -10.06 16.27 15.34
N ALA A 34 -9.31 15.61 16.21
CA ALA A 34 -8.12 14.84 15.83
C ALA A 34 -8.47 13.69 14.87
N LEU A 35 -9.56 12.97 15.13
CA LEU A 35 -10.05 11.91 14.25
C LEU A 35 -10.45 12.44 12.86
N LEU A 36 -11.18 13.56 12.80
CA LEU A 36 -11.58 14.17 11.53
C LEU A 36 -10.39 14.71 10.74
N LEU A 37 -9.37 15.25 11.42
CA LEU A 37 -8.12 15.67 10.78
C LEU A 37 -7.32 14.48 10.26
N ALA A 38 -7.27 13.37 11.02
CA ALA A 38 -6.60 12.14 10.59
C ALA A 38 -7.28 11.54 9.36
N VAL A 39 -8.61 11.46 9.35
CA VAL A 39 -9.39 10.97 8.20
C VAL A 39 -9.23 11.91 6.99
N ALA A 40 -9.26 13.22 7.19
CA ALA A 40 -9.02 14.18 6.12
C ALA A 40 -7.59 14.07 5.55
N ALA A 41 -6.58 13.81 6.38
CA ALA A 41 -5.21 13.58 5.94
C ALA A 41 -5.08 12.29 5.12
N VAL A 42 -5.74 11.20 5.52
CA VAL A 42 -5.78 9.93 4.76
C VAL A 42 -6.46 10.12 3.40
N ILE A 43 -7.56 10.88 3.34
CA ILE A 43 -8.26 11.19 2.08
C ILE A 43 -7.40 12.10 1.17
N ALA A 44 -6.70 13.08 1.74
CA ALA A 44 -5.80 13.95 0.99
C ALA A 44 -4.59 13.16 0.40
N LEU A 45 -4.05 12.20 1.15
CA LEU A 45 -3.01 11.27 0.69
C LEU A 45 -3.50 10.36 -0.46
N ALA A 46 -4.77 9.95 -0.43
CA ALA A 46 -5.37 9.19 -1.53
C ALA A 46 -5.61 10.05 -2.79
N ALA A 47 -5.94 11.34 -2.63
CA ALA A 47 -6.21 12.25 -3.77
C ALA A 47 -4.95 12.64 -4.56
N THR A 48 -3.76 12.56 -3.95
CA THR A 48 -2.48 12.80 -4.64
C THR A 48 -2.12 11.74 -5.70
N ILE A 49 -2.84 10.61 -5.76
CA ILE A 49 -2.63 9.54 -6.76
C ILE A 49 -3.30 9.89 -8.11
N ALA A 50 -4.33 10.75 -8.12
CA ALA A 50 -5.10 11.07 -9.33
C ALA A 50 -4.51 12.22 -10.19
N LEU A 51 -3.38 12.82 -9.79
CA LEU A 51 -2.73 13.93 -10.49
C LEU A 51 -1.29 13.61 -10.92
N ASN A 52 -0.96 12.32 -11.09
CA ASN A 52 0.30 11.92 -11.72
C ASN A 52 0.16 12.06 -13.25
N PRO A 53 0.90 12.96 -13.93
CA PRO A 53 0.67 13.33 -15.33
C PRO A 53 1.17 12.30 -16.37
N PHE A 54 1.52 11.08 -15.96
CA PHE A 54 2.08 10.03 -16.85
C PHE A 54 1.07 8.93 -17.25
N GLN A 55 -0.23 9.21 -17.27
CA GLN A 55 -1.20 8.35 -17.95
C GLN A 55 -1.32 8.76 -19.41
N SER A 56 -0.29 8.49 -20.21
CA SER A 56 -0.39 8.59 -21.67
C SER A 56 -1.01 7.31 -22.22
N THR A 57 -2.31 7.40 -22.49
CA THR A 57 -2.97 6.89 -23.70
C THR A 57 -2.42 5.59 -24.30
N THR A 58 -3.10 4.47 -24.03
CA THR A 58 -3.15 3.33 -24.95
C THR A 58 -3.61 3.86 -26.31
N SER A 59 -2.69 3.89 -27.28
CA SER A 59 -3.01 4.14 -28.68
C SER A 59 -2.58 2.90 -29.46
N ASP A 60 -3.56 2.27 -30.10
CA ASP A 60 -3.41 1.22 -31.09
C ASP A 60 -2.32 1.56 -32.13
N GLN A 61 -1.39 0.63 -32.40
CA GLN A 61 -0.86 0.34 -33.76
C GLN A 61 0.14 -0.85 -33.77
N PRO A 62 0.44 -1.47 -34.94
CA PRO A 62 0.21 -2.89 -35.19
C PRO A 62 1.49 -3.74 -35.23
N GLU A 63 1.30 -5.07 -35.23
CA GLU A 63 2.31 -6.11 -35.51
C GLU A 63 3.27 -5.76 -36.65
N PRO A 64 4.57 -6.05 -36.50
CA PRO A 64 5.44 -6.36 -37.61
C PRO A 64 5.70 -7.87 -37.71
N GLN A 65 5.14 -8.38 -38.80
CA GLN A 65 5.45 -9.56 -39.60
C GLN A 65 6.81 -10.25 -39.34
N SER A 66 6.70 -11.57 -39.17
CA SER A 66 7.74 -12.58 -39.32
C SER A 66 8.61 -12.39 -40.57
N ALA A 67 9.93 -12.40 -40.39
CA ALA A 67 10.89 -12.73 -41.44
C ALA A 67 11.89 -13.74 -40.90
N GLN A 68 11.75 -14.99 -41.37
CA GLN A 68 12.75 -16.05 -41.23
C GLN A 68 13.99 -15.69 -42.05
N GLN A 69 15.16 -15.80 -41.44
CA GLN A 69 16.39 -16.04 -42.18
C GLN A 69 17.28 -16.99 -41.37
N ALA A 70 17.35 -18.23 -41.85
CA ALA A 70 18.31 -19.23 -41.43
C ALA A 70 19.62 -19.01 -42.22
N THR A 71 20.75 -18.98 -41.51
CA THR A 71 22.04 -19.41 -42.06
C THR A 71 22.76 -20.27 -41.02
N ASP A 72 23.12 -21.45 -41.49
CA ASP A 72 23.87 -22.51 -40.80
C ASP A 72 25.37 -22.36 -41.03
N SER A 73 26.16 -22.94 -40.12
CA SER A 73 27.51 -23.49 -40.24
C SER A 73 28.53 -22.91 -39.26
N GLY A 74 29.04 -23.81 -38.40
CA GLY A 74 29.75 -23.52 -37.16
C GLY A 74 31.25 -23.27 -37.26
N LYS A 75 31.86 -23.08 -36.08
CA LYS A 75 33.24 -23.52 -35.79
C LYS A 75 33.51 -23.52 -34.29
N ASP A 76 33.98 -24.66 -33.79
CA ASP A 76 34.46 -24.87 -32.44
C ASP A 76 35.57 -23.89 -32.05
N THR A 77 35.46 -23.29 -30.86
CA THR A 77 36.64 -22.89 -30.09
C THR A 77 36.35 -23.05 -28.60
N LYS A 78 36.91 -24.13 -28.05
CA LYS A 78 36.97 -24.44 -26.63
C LYS A 78 37.63 -23.28 -25.88
N ASN A 79 36.84 -22.55 -25.09
CA ASN A 79 37.38 -21.62 -24.10
C ASN A 79 36.73 -21.89 -22.74
N GLN A 80 37.55 -21.73 -21.72
CA GLN A 80 37.41 -22.29 -20.38
C GLN A 80 36.08 -21.93 -19.71
N SER A 81 35.36 -22.98 -19.28
CA SER A 81 34.26 -22.88 -18.36
C SER A 81 34.79 -22.33 -17.03
N ARG A 82 34.52 -21.04 -16.77
CA ARG A 82 34.30 -20.57 -15.41
C ARG A 82 32.86 -20.95 -15.08
N THR A 83 32.71 -21.81 -14.09
CA THR A 83 31.41 -22.11 -13.51
C THR A 83 30.94 -20.87 -12.76
N ASP A 84 30.08 -20.08 -13.40
CA ASP A 84 29.39 -18.98 -12.74
C ASP A 84 28.34 -19.55 -11.76
N PRO A 85 28.19 -18.95 -10.56
CA PRO A 85 27.20 -19.38 -9.60
C PRO A 85 25.79 -18.92 -10.04
N SER A 86 24.83 -19.83 -9.88
CA SER A 86 23.41 -19.73 -10.22
C SER A 86 23.06 -20.00 -11.69
N SER A 87 22.63 -21.23 -11.96
CA SER A 87 22.16 -21.70 -13.28
C SER A 87 20.66 -21.48 -13.49
N GLU A 88 20.02 -20.63 -12.68
CA GLU A 88 18.63 -20.25 -12.95
C GLU A 88 18.61 -19.18 -14.04
N PRO A 89 17.77 -19.34 -15.08
CA PRO A 89 17.62 -18.32 -16.10
C PRO A 89 17.07 -17.03 -15.46
N SER A 90 17.73 -15.92 -15.72
CA SER A 90 17.31 -14.59 -15.25
C SER A 90 15.84 -14.32 -15.59
N GLU A 91 15.08 -13.83 -14.61
CA GLU A 91 13.70 -13.35 -14.82
C GLU A 91 13.67 -12.02 -15.60
N PHE A 92 14.82 -11.35 -15.73
CA PHE A 92 15.01 -10.08 -16.42
C PHE A 92 15.57 -10.31 -17.83
N THR A 93 14.69 -10.68 -18.74
CA THR A 93 15.01 -10.91 -20.16
C THR A 93 14.75 -9.67 -21.02
N GLY A 94 15.34 -9.63 -22.23
CA GLY A 94 15.08 -8.56 -23.20
C GLY A 94 16.03 -7.38 -23.06
N SER A 95 15.63 -6.26 -23.66
CA SER A 95 16.41 -5.01 -23.70
C SER A 95 16.49 -4.33 -22.32
N THR A 96 17.32 -3.30 -22.20
CA THR A 96 17.37 -2.46 -20.99
C THR A 96 16.02 -1.82 -20.66
N GLU A 97 15.19 -1.53 -21.67
CA GLU A 97 13.84 -0.99 -21.48
C GLU A 97 12.89 -2.05 -20.91
N ASP A 98 12.96 -3.29 -21.40
CA ASP A 98 12.16 -4.41 -20.88
C ASP A 98 12.49 -4.67 -19.40
N ILE A 99 13.79 -4.66 -19.06
CA ILE A 99 14.26 -4.80 -17.67
C ILE A 99 13.73 -3.66 -16.81
N ALA A 100 13.83 -2.41 -17.28
CA ALA A 100 13.32 -1.24 -16.55
C ALA A 100 11.81 -1.35 -16.29
N ASN A 101 11.05 -1.76 -17.30
CA ASN A 101 9.59 -1.90 -17.20
C ASN A 101 9.20 -3.03 -16.24
N LYS A 102 9.90 -4.16 -16.28
CA LYS A 102 9.73 -5.26 -15.31
C LYS A 102 10.03 -4.80 -13.89
N ALA A 103 11.15 -4.12 -13.66
CA ALA A 103 11.52 -3.60 -12.34
C ALA A 103 10.47 -2.62 -11.79
N ARG A 104 9.98 -1.69 -12.63
CA ARG A 104 8.87 -0.80 -12.25
C ARG A 104 7.60 -1.57 -11.91
N SER A 105 7.25 -2.59 -12.70
CA SER A 105 6.08 -3.42 -12.43
C SER A 105 6.21 -4.13 -11.07
N ILE A 106 7.38 -4.69 -10.76
CA ILE A 106 7.63 -5.32 -9.45
C ILE A 106 7.49 -4.31 -8.32
N LEU A 107 8.16 -3.16 -8.41
CA LEU A 107 8.14 -2.11 -7.37
C LEU A 107 6.72 -1.59 -7.06
N ASN A 108 5.85 -1.55 -8.08
CA ASN A 108 4.48 -1.09 -7.95
C ASN A 108 3.48 -2.20 -7.59
N SER A 109 3.89 -3.47 -7.63
CA SER A 109 3.05 -4.62 -7.27
C SER A 109 2.86 -4.74 -5.75
N PRO A 110 1.69 -5.18 -5.24
CA PRO A 110 0.48 -5.41 -6.00
C PRO A 110 -0.21 -4.11 -6.42
N ASP A 111 -0.65 -4.06 -7.68
CA ASP A 111 -1.41 -2.93 -8.20
C ASP A 111 -2.80 -2.84 -7.55
N GLY A 112 -3.25 -1.63 -7.23
CA GLY A 112 -4.59 -1.39 -6.67
C GLY A 112 -4.81 -1.90 -5.25
N GLY A 113 -3.73 -2.03 -4.47
CA GLY A 113 -3.73 -2.67 -3.16
C GLY A 113 -4.40 -1.88 -2.03
N ASN A 114 -5.03 -2.64 -1.13
CA ASN A 114 -5.35 -2.25 0.25
C ASN A 114 -4.14 -2.43 1.20
N ILE A 115 -2.95 -2.61 0.64
CA ILE A 115 -1.67 -2.80 1.32
C ILE A 115 -0.58 -2.06 0.52
N ASP A 116 0.57 -1.82 1.14
CA ASP A 116 1.72 -1.20 0.47
C ASP A 116 2.18 -2.00 -0.76
N THR A 117 2.78 -1.33 -1.75
CA THR A 117 3.48 -2.00 -2.85
C THR A 117 4.80 -2.61 -2.37
N PHE A 118 5.46 -3.40 -3.22
CA PHE A 118 6.77 -4.02 -2.96
C PHE A 118 7.82 -2.96 -2.62
N GLY A 119 7.92 -1.92 -3.45
CA GLY A 119 8.83 -0.80 -3.21
C GLY A 119 8.51 -0.05 -1.91
N GLN A 120 7.23 0.21 -1.65
CA GLN A 120 6.83 0.93 -0.43
C GLN A 120 7.01 0.10 0.84
N THR A 121 6.84 -1.22 0.75
CA THR A 121 7.14 -2.14 1.87
C THR A 121 8.61 -2.01 2.27
N LEU A 122 9.52 -2.09 1.30
CA LEU A 122 10.96 -1.91 1.54
C LEU A 122 11.28 -0.53 2.11
N ILE A 123 10.73 0.54 1.53
CA ILE A 123 10.96 1.91 1.98
C ILE A 123 10.48 2.11 3.43
N ARG A 124 9.29 1.64 3.78
CA ARG A 124 8.72 1.78 5.13
C ARG A 124 9.57 1.07 6.19
N HIS A 125 10.22 -0.03 5.82
CA HIS A 125 11.13 -0.78 6.69
C HIS A 125 12.59 -0.30 6.65
N GLY A 126 12.88 0.76 5.89
CA GLY A 126 14.18 1.45 5.89
C GLY A 126 15.11 1.11 4.72
N ASP A 127 14.75 0.16 3.86
CA ASP A 127 15.53 -0.22 2.67
C ASP A 127 15.17 0.66 1.47
N LYS A 128 15.48 1.95 1.58
CA LYS A 128 15.11 2.93 0.55
C LYS A 128 15.75 2.62 -0.80
N ASP A 129 16.99 2.17 -0.84
CA ASP A 129 17.70 1.92 -2.12
C ASP A 129 17.14 0.70 -2.85
N LEU A 130 16.79 -0.36 -2.12
CA LEU A 130 16.10 -1.53 -2.70
C LEU A 130 14.68 -1.15 -3.15
N GLY A 131 13.95 -0.39 -2.34
CA GLY A 131 12.58 0.03 -2.67
C GLY A 131 12.49 1.04 -3.82
N ASN A 132 13.60 1.65 -4.22
CA ASN A 132 13.69 2.48 -5.42
C ASN A 132 14.46 1.82 -6.57
N ALA A 133 15.07 0.64 -6.34
CA ALA A 133 16.01 0.01 -7.26
C ALA A 133 17.09 0.99 -7.77
N THR A 134 17.68 1.79 -6.85
CA THR A 134 18.53 2.94 -7.17
C THR A 134 19.66 2.56 -8.14
N ASP A 135 20.47 1.55 -7.79
CA ASP A 135 21.63 1.15 -8.59
C ASP A 135 21.25 0.65 -10.00
N LEU A 136 20.12 -0.06 -10.11
CA LEU A 136 19.58 -0.55 -11.37
C LEU A 136 19.17 0.61 -12.27
N PHE A 137 18.34 1.54 -11.78
CA PHE A 137 17.88 2.67 -12.60
C PHE A 137 19.00 3.67 -12.90
N ASP A 138 19.99 3.81 -12.01
CA ASP A 138 21.17 4.62 -12.27
C ASP A 138 22.03 4.02 -13.39
N ALA A 139 22.23 2.70 -13.41
CA ALA A 139 22.93 2.02 -14.51
C ALA A 139 22.19 2.16 -15.84
N ILE A 140 20.85 2.06 -15.82
CA ILE A 140 20.01 2.29 -17.00
C ILE A 140 20.14 3.75 -17.47
N GLY A 141 20.11 4.72 -16.56
CA GLY A 141 20.27 6.14 -16.88
C GLY A 141 21.63 6.50 -17.46
N ARG A 142 22.69 5.77 -17.07
CA ARG A 142 24.03 5.87 -17.67
C ARG A 142 24.17 5.12 -19.00
N GLN A 143 23.13 4.43 -19.46
CA GLN A 143 23.15 3.61 -20.67
C GLN A 143 24.23 2.51 -20.62
N GLU A 144 24.37 1.87 -19.46
CA GLU A 144 25.24 0.71 -19.32
C GLU A 144 24.80 -0.43 -20.25
N LYS A 145 25.72 -1.35 -20.54
CA LYS A 145 25.42 -2.51 -21.38
C LYS A 145 24.29 -3.34 -20.78
N GLU A 146 23.45 -3.92 -21.63
CA GLU A 146 22.33 -4.77 -21.24
C GLU A 146 22.74 -5.90 -20.28
N SER A 147 23.90 -6.52 -20.49
CA SER A 147 24.42 -7.56 -19.59
C SER A 147 24.71 -7.06 -18.18
N THR A 148 25.19 -5.82 -18.04
CA THR A 148 25.45 -5.18 -16.74
C THR A 148 24.14 -4.83 -16.05
N VAL A 149 23.19 -4.25 -16.79
CA VAL A 149 21.86 -3.91 -16.28
C VAL A 149 21.12 -5.16 -15.82
N ARG A 150 21.19 -6.26 -16.57
CA ARG A 150 20.60 -7.54 -16.20
C ARG A 150 21.20 -8.11 -14.92
N ALA A 151 22.53 -8.14 -14.81
CA ALA A 151 23.19 -8.63 -13.60
C ALA A 151 22.79 -7.81 -12.36
N LEU A 152 22.69 -6.48 -12.48
CA LEU A 152 22.21 -5.61 -11.40
C LEU A 152 20.74 -5.87 -11.07
N ALA A 153 19.89 -6.16 -12.06
CA ALA A 153 18.49 -6.48 -11.82
C ALA A 153 18.31 -7.81 -11.09
N ASP A 154 19.08 -8.84 -11.48
CA ASP A 154 19.08 -10.15 -10.81
C ASP A 154 19.53 -10.02 -9.35
N GLU A 155 20.63 -9.29 -9.09
CA GLU A 155 21.14 -9.03 -7.74
C GLU A 155 20.15 -8.23 -6.89
N TRP A 156 19.64 -7.12 -7.43
CA TRP A 156 18.65 -6.28 -6.76
C TRP A 156 17.40 -7.08 -6.39
N TYR A 157 16.85 -7.85 -7.33
CA TYR A 157 15.59 -8.55 -7.10
C TYR A 157 15.75 -9.68 -6.08
N ALA A 158 16.85 -10.43 -6.13
CA ALA A 158 17.13 -11.48 -5.16
C ALA A 158 17.21 -10.92 -3.72
N GLU A 159 17.92 -9.80 -3.52
CA GLU A 159 18.01 -9.16 -2.21
C GLU A 159 16.65 -8.58 -1.77
N ALA A 160 16.02 -7.81 -2.67
CA ALA A 160 14.78 -7.12 -2.37
C ALA A 160 13.65 -8.11 -2.06
N LEU A 161 13.54 -9.22 -2.79
CA LEU A 161 12.50 -10.23 -2.59
C LEU A 161 12.62 -10.89 -1.22
N SER A 162 13.84 -11.27 -0.82
CA SER A 162 14.09 -11.88 0.48
C SER A 162 13.72 -10.95 1.63
N LYS A 163 14.13 -9.67 1.57
CA LYS A 163 13.78 -8.68 2.60
C LYS A 163 12.29 -8.37 2.62
N ALA A 164 11.67 -8.15 1.45
CA ALA A 164 10.25 -7.86 1.35
C ALA A 164 9.39 -9.01 1.92
N ALA A 165 9.77 -10.27 1.68
CA ALA A 165 9.09 -11.41 2.29
C ALA A 165 9.19 -11.39 3.82
N GLY A 166 10.38 -11.14 4.38
CA GLY A 166 10.57 -10.98 5.82
C GLY A 166 9.68 -9.88 6.41
N TYR A 167 9.61 -8.72 5.74
CA TYR A 167 8.77 -7.60 6.16
C TYR A 167 7.27 -7.90 6.11
N ARG A 168 6.80 -8.62 5.08
CA ARG A 168 5.40 -9.07 5.01
C ARG A 168 5.05 -10.04 6.13
N LEU A 169 5.95 -10.96 6.44
CA LEU A 169 5.79 -11.89 7.54
C LEU A 169 5.69 -11.15 8.88
N ASP A 170 6.53 -10.14 9.10
CA ASP A 170 6.52 -9.35 10.33
C ASP A 170 5.28 -8.44 10.45
N ASP A 171 4.83 -7.84 9.34
CA ASP A 171 3.57 -7.10 9.28
C ASP A 171 2.37 -8.01 9.64
N LEU A 172 2.35 -9.26 9.15
CA LEU A 172 1.33 -10.25 9.51
C LEU A 172 1.43 -10.64 10.99
N LYS A 173 2.62 -10.94 11.53
CA LYS A 173 2.81 -11.22 12.97
C LYS A 173 2.27 -10.10 13.85
N SER A 174 2.46 -8.84 13.44
CA SER A 174 2.03 -7.66 14.18
C SER A 174 0.50 -7.46 14.13
N SER A 175 -0.11 -7.67 12.97
CA SER A 175 -1.54 -7.40 12.74
C SER A 175 -2.47 -8.55 13.11
N LEU A 176 -2.01 -9.80 13.00
CA LEU A 176 -2.81 -11.01 13.18
C LEU A 176 -3.46 -11.13 14.57
N PRO A 177 -2.78 -10.86 15.70
CA PRO A 177 -3.39 -11.01 17.03
C PRO A 177 -4.69 -10.20 17.18
N LYS A 178 -4.75 -9.00 16.61
CA LYS A 178 -5.97 -8.16 16.64
C LYS A 178 -7.11 -8.78 15.84
N ALA A 179 -6.80 -9.40 14.70
CA ALA A 179 -7.80 -10.05 13.87
C ALA A 179 -8.35 -11.32 14.52
N GLU A 180 -7.50 -12.14 15.13
CA GLU A 180 -7.91 -13.33 15.87
C GLU A 180 -8.78 -12.99 17.07
N HIS A 181 -8.38 -11.97 17.82
CA HIS A 181 -9.17 -11.47 18.94
C HIS A 181 -10.55 -10.96 18.52
N ALA A 182 -10.63 -10.31 17.36
CA ALA A 182 -11.91 -9.91 16.77
C ALA A 182 -12.77 -11.13 16.42
N VAL A 183 -12.17 -12.19 15.86
CA VAL A 183 -12.85 -13.47 15.56
C VAL A 183 -13.44 -14.08 16.82
N ASP A 184 -12.70 -14.11 17.93
CA ASP A 184 -13.15 -14.67 19.21
C ASP A 184 -14.32 -13.89 19.84
N ARG A 185 -14.53 -12.63 19.42
CA ARG A 185 -15.57 -11.74 19.93
C ARG A 185 -16.76 -11.59 19.00
N LEU A 186 -16.76 -12.24 17.85
CA LEU A 186 -17.90 -12.20 16.94
C LEU A 186 -19.14 -12.82 17.62
N PRO A 187 -20.31 -12.19 17.50
CA PRO A 187 -21.54 -12.73 18.06
C PRO A 187 -21.98 -13.99 17.30
N ASP A 188 -22.81 -14.82 17.94
CA ASP A 188 -23.48 -15.96 17.31
C ASP A 188 -24.97 -15.61 17.08
N PRO A 189 -25.48 -15.63 15.84
CA PRO A 189 -24.78 -15.96 14.59
C PRO A 189 -23.82 -14.86 14.11
N THR A 190 -22.72 -15.30 13.46
CA THR A 190 -21.72 -14.39 12.87
C THR A 190 -22.37 -13.51 11.79
N PRO A 191 -22.15 -12.18 11.80
CA PRO A 191 -22.63 -11.31 10.75
C PRO A 191 -22.08 -11.70 9.38
N ASP A 192 -22.91 -11.61 8.33
CA ASP A 192 -22.56 -12.02 6.96
C ASP A 192 -21.24 -11.39 6.48
N ASP A 193 -21.06 -10.09 6.73
CA ASP A 193 -19.87 -9.32 6.36
C ASP A 193 -18.59 -9.77 7.08
N CYS A 194 -18.71 -10.50 8.20
CA CYS A 194 -17.60 -10.98 9.02
C CYS A 194 -17.26 -12.46 8.78
N THR A 195 -18.05 -13.18 7.97
CA THR A 195 -17.86 -14.63 7.73
C THR A 195 -16.48 -14.98 7.16
N GLY A 196 -15.85 -14.08 6.39
CA GLY A 196 -14.52 -14.26 5.83
C GLY A 196 -13.36 -14.09 6.82
N LEU A 197 -13.58 -13.40 7.95
CA LEU A 197 -12.50 -12.97 8.84
C LEU A 197 -11.79 -14.13 9.52
N ALA A 198 -12.53 -15.11 10.04
CA ALA A 198 -11.95 -16.28 10.70
C ALA A 198 -11.07 -17.11 9.75
N LYS A 199 -11.51 -17.26 8.49
CA LYS A 199 -10.74 -17.96 7.45
C LYS A 199 -9.46 -17.22 7.11
N ALA A 200 -9.54 -15.90 6.91
CA ALA A 200 -8.39 -15.07 6.58
C ALA A 200 -7.35 -15.07 7.72
N ALA A 201 -7.80 -14.92 8.96
CA ALA A 201 -6.93 -14.98 10.15
C ALA A 201 -6.22 -16.34 10.25
N LYS A 202 -6.95 -17.46 10.06
CA LYS A 202 -6.35 -18.80 10.08
C LYS A 202 -5.32 -19.02 8.98
N GLN A 203 -5.58 -18.51 7.77
CA GLN A 203 -4.62 -18.58 6.66
C GLN A 203 -3.35 -17.79 6.97
N ALA A 204 -3.48 -16.55 7.46
CA ALA A 204 -2.35 -15.74 7.89
C ALA A 204 -1.55 -16.41 9.02
N ARG A 205 -2.24 -16.97 10.04
CA ARG A 205 -1.62 -17.74 11.14
C ARG A 205 -0.77 -18.89 10.64
N THR A 206 -1.25 -19.63 9.64
CA THR A 206 -0.53 -20.78 9.08
C THR A 206 0.80 -20.36 8.45
N LEU A 207 0.81 -19.23 7.72
CA LEU A 207 2.04 -18.68 7.12
C LEU A 207 3.00 -18.13 8.18
N VAL A 208 2.46 -17.46 9.21
CA VAL A 208 3.23 -16.94 10.34
C VAL A 208 3.92 -18.06 11.11
N ASP A 209 3.18 -19.11 11.49
CA ASP A 209 3.70 -20.24 12.26
C ASP A 209 4.73 -21.04 11.46
N ALA A 210 4.58 -21.11 10.13
CA ALA A 210 5.55 -21.74 9.25
C ALA A 210 6.82 -20.91 9.04
N GLY A 211 6.84 -19.63 9.45
CA GLY A 211 7.93 -18.72 9.13
C GLY A 211 8.13 -18.55 7.62
N SER A 212 7.02 -18.49 6.86
CA SER A 212 7.03 -18.45 5.40
C SER A 212 7.92 -17.33 4.86
N ASP A 213 8.68 -17.63 3.81
CA ASP A 213 9.49 -16.71 3.00
C ASP A 213 8.89 -16.48 1.60
N ASP A 214 7.77 -17.13 1.29
CA ASP A 214 7.03 -16.93 0.04
C ASP A 214 6.31 -15.57 0.03
N TYR A 215 6.93 -14.58 -0.63
CA TYR A 215 6.43 -13.21 -0.72
C TYR A 215 4.99 -13.12 -1.24
N ASP A 216 4.64 -13.89 -2.28
CA ASP A 216 3.33 -13.81 -2.92
C ASP A 216 2.23 -14.37 -2.02
N LYS A 217 2.49 -15.48 -1.32
CA LYS A 217 1.56 -16.03 -0.33
C LYS A 217 1.36 -15.07 0.84
N LEU A 218 2.43 -14.47 1.36
CA LEU A 218 2.36 -13.50 2.45
C LEU A 218 1.57 -12.25 2.03
N THR A 219 1.87 -11.71 0.86
CA THR A 219 1.17 -10.56 0.26
C THR A 219 -0.33 -10.87 0.10
N SER A 220 -0.66 -12.02 -0.48
CA SER A 220 -2.05 -12.47 -0.66
C SER A 220 -2.79 -12.63 0.66
N ALA A 221 -2.13 -13.18 1.69
CA ALA A 221 -2.72 -13.32 3.02
C ALA A 221 -2.97 -11.95 3.67
N GLN A 222 -2.04 -11.01 3.55
CA GLN A 222 -2.20 -9.65 4.09
C GLN A 222 -3.34 -8.90 3.38
N GLN A 223 -3.44 -8.99 2.05
CA GLN A 223 -4.56 -8.41 1.29
C GLN A 223 -5.91 -9.00 1.73
N THR A 224 -5.96 -10.33 1.84
CA THR A 224 -7.18 -11.06 2.24
C THR A 224 -7.60 -10.67 3.65
N LEU A 225 -6.66 -10.68 4.60
CA LEU A 225 -6.92 -10.30 5.99
C LEU A 225 -7.44 -8.85 6.09
N THR A 226 -6.75 -7.92 5.44
CA THR A 226 -7.14 -6.50 5.43
C THR A 226 -8.52 -6.32 4.80
N LYS A 227 -8.81 -7.01 3.68
CA LYS A 227 -10.12 -6.95 3.03
C LYS A 227 -11.23 -7.53 3.91
N SER A 228 -10.98 -8.64 4.60
CA SER A 228 -11.96 -9.24 5.51
C SER A 228 -12.24 -8.37 6.74
N ILE A 229 -11.23 -7.69 7.28
CA ILE A 229 -11.41 -6.71 8.35
C ILE A 229 -12.26 -5.53 7.86
N SER A 230 -11.93 -4.96 6.69
CA SER A 230 -12.68 -3.86 6.11
C SER A 230 -14.13 -4.24 5.81
N ALA A 231 -14.37 -5.44 5.28
CA ALA A 231 -15.72 -5.95 5.05
C ALA A 231 -16.50 -6.07 6.38
N CYS A 232 -15.92 -6.75 7.38
CA CYS A 232 -16.55 -6.96 8.67
C CYS A 232 -16.93 -5.65 9.38
N THR A 233 -16.12 -4.60 9.20
CA THR A 233 -16.33 -3.30 9.84
C THR A 233 -17.17 -2.32 9.02
N ALA A 234 -17.46 -2.60 7.75
CA ALA A 234 -18.07 -1.65 6.82
C ALA A 234 -19.45 -1.12 7.28
N ASN A 235 -20.23 -1.97 7.93
CA ASN A 235 -21.60 -1.66 8.38
C ASN A 235 -21.74 -1.56 9.90
N MET A 236 -20.62 -1.47 10.63
CA MET A 236 -20.61 -1.41 12.09
C MET A 236 -20.55 0.03 12.62
N THR A 237 -21.15 0.26 13.78
CA THR A 237 -20.94 1.49 14.54
C THR A 237 -19.54 1.52 15.14
N VAL A 238 -19.03 2.71 15.47
CA VAL A 238 -17.72 2.85 16.14
C VAL A 238 -17.66 2.01 17.42
N ASP A 239 -18.72 2.00 18.23
CA ASP A 239 -18.75 1.18 19.45
C ASP A 239 -18.72 -0.34 19.17
N GLN A 240 -19.27 -0.79 18.04
CA GLN A 240 -19.17 -2.19 17.62
C GLN A 240 -17.75 -2.52 17.15
N ILE A 241 -17.12 -1.62 16.40
CA ILE A 241 -15.73 -1.76 15.95
C ILE A 241 -14.79 -1.79 17.17
N ASP A 242 -14.92 -0.87 18.12
CA ASP A 242 -14.06 -0.80 19.31
C ASP A 242 -14.19 -2.05 20.20
N ARG A 243 -15.38 -2.67 20.24
CA ARG A 243 -15.57 -3.95 20.94
C ARG A 243 -14.83 -5.09 20.27
N LEU A 244 -14.83 -5.16 18.93
CA LEU A 244 -14.19 -6.24 18.18
C LEU A 244 -12.67 -6.03 18.03
N PHE A 245 -12.26 -4.80 17.76
CA PHE A 245 -10.87 -4.39 17.51
C PHE A 245 -10.43 -3.34 18.55
N PRO A 246 -10.30 -3.71 19.83
CA PRO A 246 -9.88 -2.76 20.85
C PRO A 246 -8.50 -2.20 20.51
N GLN A 247 -8.36 -0.88 20.61
CA GLN A 247 -7.05 -0.25 20.54
C GLN A 247 -6.34 -0.51 21.87
N ASP A 248 -5.34 -1.38 21.87
CA ASP A 248 -4.48 -1.58 23.03
C ASP A 248 -3.68 -0.30 23.29
N GLY A 249 -4.19 0.53 24.20
CA GLY A 249 -3.53 1.70 24.74
C GLY A 249 -4.29 2.17 25.97
N PRO A 250 -3.61 2.72 26.99
CA PRO A 250 -4.32 3.37 28.08
C PRO A 250 -5.20 4.44 27.44
N SER A 251 -6.53 4.32 27.64
CA SER A 251 -7.44 5.41 27.38
C SER A 251 -6.83 6.61 28.07
N VAL A 252 -6.47 7.65 27.30
CA VAL A 252 -6.15 8.94 27.88
C VAL A 252 -7.47 9.39 28.52
N THR A 253 -7.63 8.99 29.78
CA THR A 253 -8.49 9.64 30.75
C THR A 253 -7.97 11.07 30.78
N ILE A 254 -8.62 11.92 30.01
CA ILE A 254 -8.57 13.34 30.28
C ILE A 254 -9.12 13.44 31.71
N PRO A 255 -8.32 13.86 32.70
CA PRO A 255 -8.87 14.09 34.02
C PRO A 255 -9.99 15.10 33.84
N ASP A 256 -11.18 14.71 34.27
CA ASP A 256 -12.31 15.61 34.43
C ASP A 256 -11.86 16.69 35.41
N THR A 257 -11.34 17.80 34.87
CA THR A 257 -11.08 18.98 35.66
C THR A 257 -12.44 19.59 35.93
N GLY A 258 -13.12 19.01 36.93
CA GLY A 258 -14.26 19.60 37.58
C GLY A 258 -13.96 21.06 37.84
N LYS A 259 -14.64 21.92 37.09
CA LYS A 259 -14.80 23.32 37.43
C LYS A 259 -16.28 23.55 37.63
N GLU A 260 -16.74 23.11 38.80
CA GLU A 260 -17.71 23.92 39.52
C GLU A 260 -16.99 25.21 39.93
N ALA A 261 -17.43 26.33 39.39
CA ALA A 261 -17.11 27.64 39.91
C ALA A 261 -18.32 28.56 39.68
N GLN A 262 -19.17 28.57 40.71
CA GLN A 262 -20.06 29.63 41.21
C GLN A 262 -21.11 30.25 40.29
#